data_AF-A0A2N0NB28-F1
#
_entry.id   AF-A0A2N0NB28-F1
#
_cell.length_a   1.000
_cell.length_b   1.000
_cell.length_c   1.000
_cell.angle_alpha   90.00
_cell.angle_beta   90.00
_cell.angle_gamma   90.00
#
_symmetry.space_group_name_H-M   'P 1'
#
loop_
_entity.id
_entity.type
_entity.pdbx_description
1 polymer ?
#
loop_
_entity_poly.entity_id
_entity_poly.type
_entity_poly.pdbx_seq_one_letter_code
_entity_poly.pdbx_strand_id
1 'polypeptide(L)'
;MVDRSKFKCFNCGNAGHFANECRKPKVEKKSSENIDYKKKYYELLKQKERAFITKDDWAAGDDSDEEEEFVNLALMANSTDQEENTGSSSQVFTTNLVELTKDECNATINEMSTELYHLHVSLKSLTKENSRIKEPF
;
A
#
# COMPACT_ATOMS: atom_id res chain seq x y z
N MET A 1 -29.88 -7.62 -3.44
CA MET A 1 -30.26 -7.28 -4.82
C MET A 1 -29.39 -6.12 -5.27
N VAL A 2 -28.63 -6.27 -6.36
CA VAL A 2 -27.68 -5.23 -6.81
C VAL A 2 -28.43 -4.21 -7.64
N ASP A 3 -28.47 -2.95 -7.20
CA ASP A 3 -29.09 -1.87 -7.97
C ASP A 3 -28.14 -1.45 -9.11
N ARG A 4 -28.47 -1.93 -10.32
CA ARG A 4 -27.66 -1.71 -11.53
C ARG A 4 -27.83 -0.32 -12.14
N SER A 5 -28.72 0.50 -11.59
CA SER A 5 -29.01 1.86 -12.08
C SER A 5 -27.93 2.87 -11.68
N LYS A 6 -27.12 2.56 -10.66
CA LYS A 6 -26.10 3.46 -10.11
C LYS A 6 -24.82 3.55 -10.94
N PHE A 7 -24.52 2.54 -11.76
CA PHE A 7 -23.30 2.53 -12.56
C PHE A 7 -23.61 2.60 -14.05
N LYS A 8 -22.71 3.25 -14.79
CA LYS A 8 -22.78 3.41 -16.25
C LYS A 8 -21.88 2.38 -16.91
N CYS A 9 -22.33 1.80 -18.02
CA CYS A 9 -21.55 0.89 -18.82
C CYS A 9 -20.30 1.58 -19.37
N PHE A 10 -19.12 1.01 -19.14
CA PHE A 10 -17.85 1.56 -19.62
C PHE A 10 -17.69 1.53 -21.14
N ASN A 11 -18.49 0.71 -21.85
CA ASN A 11 -18.50 0.61 -23.30
C ASN A 11 -19.39 1.69 -23.95
N CYS A 12 -20.64 1.83 -23.48
CA CYS A 12 -21.64 2.68 -24.15
C CYS A 12 -22.17 3.86 -23.34
N GLY A 13 -21.80 3.98 -22.06
CA GLY A 13 -22.21 5.07 -21.17
C GLY A 13 -23.61 4.95 -20.56
N ASN A 14 -24.42 3.98 -20.99
CA ASN A 14 -25.78 3.77 -20.46
C ASN A 14 -25.76 2.96 -19.16
N ALA A 15 -26.65 3.28 -18.22
CA ALA A 15 -26.79 2.55 -16.97
C ALA A 15 -27.54 1.22 -17.14
N GLY A 16 -27.53 0.37 -16.10
CA GLY A 16 -28.32 -0.86 -16.04
C GLY A 16 -27.62 -2.14 -16.50
N HIS A 17 -26.39 -2.06 -17.02
CA HIS A 17 -25.63 -3.24 -17.45
C HIS A 17 -24.11 -3.03 -17.36
N PHE A 18 -23.38 -4.12 -17.17
CA PHE A 18 -21.92 -4.11 -17.18
C PHE A 18 -21.36 -4.05 -18.61
N ALA A 19 -20.11 -3.62 -18.78
CA ALA A 19 -19.46 -3.59 -20.10
C ALA A 19 -19.43 -4.98 -20.78
N ASN A 20 -19.39 -6.06 -19.98
CA ASN A 20 -19.45 -7.44 -20.47
C ASN A 20 -20.83 -7.84 -21.01
N GLU A 21 -21.90 -7.19 -20.54
CA GLU A 21 -23.29 -7.45 -20.96
C GLU A 21 -23.74 -6.48 -22.07
N CYS A 22 -22.82 -5.63 -22.57
CA CYS A 22 -23.15 -4.60 -23.56
C CYS A 22 -23.34 -5.20 -24.95
N ARG A 23 -24.49 -4.96 -25.57
CA ARG A 23 -24.80 -5.38 -26.96
C ARG A 23 -24.17 -4.48 -28.04
N LYS A 24 -23.61 -3.33 -27.66
CA LYS A 24 -22.91 -2.45 -28.61
C LYS A 24 -21.52 -3.03 -28.90
N PRO A 25 -20.95 -2.81 -30.11
CA PRO A 25 -19.58 -3.21 -30.40
C PRO A 25 -18.63 -2.64 -29.35
N LYS A 26 -17.59 -3.39 -28.99
CA LYS A 26 -16.58 -2.92 -28.05
C LYS A 26 -15.88 -1.72 -28.66
N VAL A 27 -15.96 -0.57 -28.00
CA VAL A 27 -15.15 0.58 -28.37
C VAL A 27 -13.72 0.24 -28.00
N GLU A 28 -12.85 0.09 -29.00
CA GLU A 28 -11.40 0.04 -28.81
C GLU A 28 -10.94 1.41 -28.29
N LYS A 29 -11.08 1.62 -26.97
CA LYS A 29 -10.26 2.62 -26.30
C LYS A 29 -8.86 2.09 -26.45
N LYS A 30 -7.99 2.83 -27.17
CA LYS A 30 -6.54 2.56 -27.25
C LYS A 30 -6.12 2.14 -25.86
N SER A 31 -5.90 0.83 -25.71
CA SER A 31 -5.60 0.20 -24.44
C SER A 31 -4.44 1.00 -23.90
N SER A 32 -4.63 1.56 -22.69
CA SER A 32 -3.58 2.05 -21.80
C SER A 32 -2.27 2.16 -22.54
N GLU A 33 -1.94 3.35 -23.07
CA GLU A 33 -0.57 3.62 -23.54
C GLU A 33 0.36 2.89 -22.58
N ASN A 34 1.22 2.02 -23.09
CA ASN A 34 2.14 1.27 -22.26
C ASN A 34 3.01 2.32 -21.56
N ILE A 35 2.55 2.80 -20.40
CA ILE A 35 3.22 3.84 -19.65
C ILE A 35 4.41 3.08 -19.10
N ASP A 36 5.52 3.16 -19.82
CA ASP A 36 6.79 2.70 -19.32
C ASP A 36 7.05 3.47 -18.02
N TYR A 37 6.76 2.79 -16.92
CA TYR A 37 6.81 3.36 -15.58
C TYR A 37 8.21 3.91 -15.30
N LYS A 38 9.21 3.32 -15.97
CA LYS A 38 10.60 3.77 -16.00
C LYS A 38 10.73 5.14 -16.67
N LYS A 39 10.19 5.36 -17.87
CA LYS A 39 10.17 6.68 -18.52
C LYS A 39 9.48 7.76 -17.68
N LYS A 40 8.32 7.46 -17.07
CA LYS A 40 7.61 8.42 -16.21
C LYS A 40 8.40 8.76 -14.95
N TYR A 41 9.10 7.79 -14.38
CA TYR A 41 9.98 7.97 -13.23
C TYR A 41 11.15 8.92 -13.56
N TYR A 42 11.87 8.67 -14.67
CA TYR A 42 12.97 9.54 -15.08
C TYR A 42 12.50 10.95 -15.46
N GLU A 43 11.31 11.10 -16.03
CA GLU A 43 10.77 12.42 -16.37
C GLU A 43 10.41 13.26 -15.13
N LEU A 44 9.89 12.62 -14.08
CA LEU A 44 9.67 13.26 -12.78
C LEU A 44 10.98 13.60 -12.07
N LEU A 45 12.00 12.75 -12.18
CA LEU A 45 13.34 12.99 -11.62
C LEU A 45 13.99 14.20 -12.30
N LYS A 46 13.94 14.24 -13.63
CA LYS A 46 14.37 15.39 -14.45
C LYS A 46 13.57 16.66 -14.15
N GLN A 47 12.33 16.55 -13.64
CA GLN A 47 11.54 17.71 -13.22
C GLN A 47 11.99 18.26 -11.86
N LYS A 48 12.46 17.39 -10.96
CA LYS A 48 13.07 17.78 -9.67
C LYS A 48 14.44 18.42 -9.82
N GLU A 49 15.25 17.99 -10.79
CA GLU A 49 16.55 18.61 -11.11
C GLU A 49 16.44 20.06 -11.62
N ARG A 50 15.27 20.50 -12.08
CA ARG A 50 15.05 21.89 -12.53
C ARG A 50 14.80 22.85 -11.35
N ALA A 51 14.57 22.33 -10.15
CA ALA A 51 14.27 23.12 -8.97
C ALA A 51 15.52 23.66 -8.26
N PHE A 52 16.73 23.25 -8.65
CA PHE A 52 17.98 23.80 -8.14
C PHE A 52 19.03 23.82 -9.24
N ILE A 53 19.13 24.94 -9.96
CA ILE A 53 20.31 25.29 -10.74
C ILE A 53 20.90 26.54 -10.10
N THR A 54 21.76 26.35 -9.10
CA THR A 54 22.82 27.33 -8.82
C THR A 54 23.96 26.98 -9.76
N LYS A 55 24.37 27.96 -10.58
CA LYS A 55 25.52 27.85 -11.47
C LYS A 55 26.74 27.43 -10.65
N ASP A 56 27.18 26.21 -10.83
CA ASP A 56 28.59 25.88 -10.98
C ASP A 56 28.69 24.58 -11.78
N ASP A 57 29.55 24.63 -12.81
CA ASP A 57 29.90 23.54 -13.72
C ASP A 57 30.50 22.34 -12.97
N TRP A 58 29.83 21.20 -12.99
CA TRP A 58 30.41 19.90 -12.59
C TRP A 58 30.18 18.84 -13.67
N ALA A 59 30.29 19.24 -14.94
CA ALA A 59 30.28 18.32 -16.07
C ALA A 59 31.72 17.96 -16.49
N ALA A 60 32.35 17.02 -15.79
CA ALA A 60 33.48 16.26 -16.33
C ALA A 60 33.81 15.00 -15.51
N GLY A 61 33.62 13.83 -16.15
CA GLY A 61 34.19 12.54 -15.75
C GLY A 61 33.38 11.82 -14.66
N ASP A 62 33.25 10.52 -14.65
CA ASP A 62 33.76 9.43 -15.48
C ASP A 62 32.84 8.24 -15.15
N ASP A 63 32.61 7.40 -16.15
CA ASP A 63 31.73 6.24 -16.09
C ASP A 63 32.42 5.14 -15.27
N SER A 64 32.05 5.00 -13.99
CA SER A 64 32.48 3.87 -13.17
C SER A 64 31.27 3.25 -12.49
N ASP A 65 30.82 2.12 -13.05
CA ASP A 65 29.80 1.24 -12.48
C ASP A 65 30.27 0.70 -11.11
N GLU A 66 29.96 1.42 -10.05
CA GLU A 66 29.95 0.88 -8.69
C GLU A 66 28.53 1.07 -8.13
N GLU A 67 27.87 -0.04 -7.83
CA GLU A 67 26.54 -0.06 -7.19
C GLU A 67 26.65 0.48 -5.76
N GLU A 68 26.70 1.80 -5.59
CA GLU A 68 26.57 2.45 -4.29
C GLU A 68 25.09 2.64 -3.96
N GLU A 69 24.59 1.77 -3.10
CA GLU A 69 23.24 1.84 -2.56
C GLU A 69 23.11 3.08 -1.65
N PHE A 70 22.65 4.20 -2.21
CA PHE A 70 22.40 5.43 -1.44
C PHE A 70 21.21 5.26 -0.50
N VAL A 71 21.47 4.75 0.71
CA VAL A 71 20.49 4.77 1.79
C VAL A 71 20.47 6.16 2.41
N ASN A 72 19.48 6.98 2.05
CA ASN A 72 19.24 8.26 2.72
C ASN A 72 18.64 8.01 4.11
N LEU A 73 19.47 7.66 5.08
CA LEU A 73 19.12 7.53 6.50
C LEU A 73 19.40 8.86 7.22
N ALA A 74 18.44 9.77 7.18
CA ALA A 74 18.47 10.96 8.04
C ALA A 74 17.80 10.65 9.39
N LEU A 75 18.60 10.25 10.39
CA LEU A 75 18.17 10.14 11.78
C LEU A 75 18.42 11.46 12.51
N MET A 76 17.36 12.21 12.79
CA MET A 76 17.43 13.40 13.65
C MET A 76 17.18 12.98 15.09
N ALA A 77 18.23 12.93 15.90
CA ALA A 77 18.12 12.75 17.35
C ALA A 77 17.59 14.04 17.99
N ASN A 78 16.47 13.95 18.72
CA ASN A 78 16.09 15.02 19.65
C ASN A 78 16.89 14.82 20.93
N SER A 79 17.78 15.78 21.21
CA SER A 79 18.44 15.91 22.50
C SER A 79 17.38 16.05 23.59
N THR A 80 17.43 15.15 24.57
CA THR A 80 16.72 15.29 25.84
C THR A 80 17.27 16.50 26.59
N ASP A 81 16.41 17.46 26.90
CA ASP A 81 16.56 18.32 28.08
C ASP A 81 15.16 18.46 28.70
N GLN A 82 15.08 18.18 30.00
CA GLN A 82 13.86 18.00 30.76
C GLN A 82 13.11 19.29 31.10
N GLU A 83 11.79 19.13 31.27
CA GLU A 83 10.84 19.94 32.06
C GLU A 83 10.49 21.33 31.44
N GLU A 84 9.25 21.71 31.16
CA GLU A 84 8.02 21.63 31.96
C GLU A 84 6.73 21.63 31.11
N ASN A 85 5.71 21.02 31.68
CA ASN A 85 4.31 20.92 31.24
C ASN A 85 3.67 22.27 30.84
N THR A 86 3.11 22.38 29.63
CA THR A 86 1.76 22.95 29.36
C THR A 86 1.35 22.79 27.89
N GLY A 87 0.11 22.34 27.65
CA GLY A 87 -0.64 22.72 26.44
C GLY A 87 -0.96 21.63 25.41
N SER A 88 -1.94 20.78 25.74
CA SER A 88 -2.99 20.24 24.84
C SER A 88 -2.66 20.09 23.33
N SER A 89 -2.35 18.87 22.90
CA SER A 89 -2.76 18.40 21.57
C SER A 89 -2.78 16.88 21.51
N SER A 90 -3.97 16.34 21.18
CA SER A 90 -4.35 14.93 21.01
C SER A 90 -3.19 13.92 20.87
N GLN A 91 -2.71 13.41 22.00
CA GLN A 91 -1.88 12.22 22.02
C GLN A 91 -2.80 11.03 21.72
N VAL A 92 -2.73 10.54 20.49
CA VAL A 92 -3.23 9.20 20.18
C VAL A 92 -2.40 8.26 21.04
N PHE A 93 -3.02 7.55 21.98
CA PHE A 93 -2.38 6.45 22.69
C PHE A 93 -2.01 5.39 21.65
N THR A 94 -0.82 5.52 21.06
CA THR A 94 -0.17 4.41 20.40
C THR A 94 0.20 3.46 21.53
N THR A 95 -0.46 2.31 21.58
CA THR A 95 -0.11 1.25 22.53
C THR A 95 1.38 0.98 22.36
N ASN A 96 2.15 1.35 23.39
CA ASN A 96 3.59 1.18 23.55
C ASN A 96 4.21 0.16 22.57
N LEU A 97 4.60 0.64 21.39
CA LEU A 97 5.44 -0.08 20.43
C LEU A 97 6.83 0.56 20.43
N VAL A 98 7.29 1.03 21.58
CA VAL A 98 8.55 1.78 21.67
C VAL A 98 9.71 0.91 22.14
N GLU A 99 9.49 -0.31 22.64
CA GLU A 99 10.60 -1.15 23.12
C GLU A 99 10.38 -2.65 22.86
N LEU A 100 9.99 -3.02 21.64
CA LEU A 100 10.15 -4.41 21.18
C LEU A 100 11.22 -4.43 20.10
N THR A 101 12.27 -5.20 20.33
CA THR A 101 13.28 -5.47 19.31
C THR A 101 12.61 -6.10 18.09
N LYS A 102 13.22 -5.93 16.92
CA LYS A 102 12.70 -6.50 15.67
C LYS A 102 12.41 -8.01 15.79
N ASP A 103 13.24 -8.72 16.56
CA ASP A 103 13.11 -10.16 16.76
C ASP A 103 11.92 -10.51 17.68
N GLU A 104 11.64 -9.73 18.71
CA GLU A 104 10.46 -9.90 19.55
C GLU A 104 9.17 -9.56 18.81
N CYS A 105 9.20 -8.53 17.95
CA CYS A 105 8.08 -8.22 17.06
C CYS A 105 7.80 -9.38 16.08
N ASN A 106 8.84 -9.94 15.47
CA ASN A 106 8.69 -11.10 14.60
C ASN A 106 8.20 -12.34 15.36
N ALA A 107 8.69 -12.57 16.59
CA ALA A 107 8.25 -13.68 17.42
C ALA A 107 6.76 -13.56 17.79
N THR A 108 6.31 -12.39 18.22
CA THR A 108 4.90 -12.14 18.55
C THR A 108 4.00 -12.23 17.33
N ILE A 109 4.45 -11.77 16.15
CA ILE A 109 3.71 -11.94 14.89
C ILE A 109 3.55 -13.43 14.55
N ASN A 110 4.61 -14.22 14.71
CA ASN A 110 4.55 -15.66 14.44
C ASN A 110 3.61 -16.37 15.43
N GLU A 111 3.68 -16.04 16.71
CA GLU A 111 2.79 -16.57 17.74
C GLU A 111 1.32 -16.25 17.43
N MET A 112 1.00 -14.98 17.15
CA MET A 112 -0.34 -14.58 16.73
C MET A 112 -0.79 -15.32 15.46
N SER A 113 0.10 -15.51 14.49
CA SER A 113 -0.21 -16.25 13.27
C SER A 113 -0.55 -17.72 13.57
N THR A 114 0.13 -18.36 14.53
CA THR A 114 -0.18 -19.74 14.93
C THR A 114 -1.53 -19.83 15.65
N GLU A 115 -1.83 -18.89 16.55
CA GLU A 115 -3.11 -18.84 17.25
C GLU A 115 -4.29 -18.62 16.29
N LEU A 116 -4.12 -17.71 15.33
CA LEU A 116 -5.12 -17.48 14.28
C LEU A 116 -5.36 -18.74 13.44
N TYR A 117 -4.30 -19.50 13.13
CA TYR A 117 -4.43 -20.77 12.42
C TYR A 117 -5.22 -21.80 13.23
N HIS A 118 -4.91 -21.97 14.52
CA HIS A 118 -5.62 -22.90 15.40
C HIS A 118 -7.10 -22.54 15.54
N LEU A 119 -7.40 -21.26 15.76
CA LEU A 119 -8.78 -20.77 15.80
C LEU A 119 -9.51 -21.02 14.49
N HIS A 120 -8.89 -20.74 13.35
CA HIS A 120 -9.49 -20.98 12.04
C HIS A 120 -9.81 -22.48 11.82
N VAL A 121 -8.90 -23.38 12.18
CA VAL A 121 -9.13 -24.84 12.08
C VAL A 121 -10.30 -25.26 12.98
N SER A 122 -10.34 -24.78 14.23
CA SER A 122 -11.43 -25.06 15.18
C SER A 122 -12.78 -24.58 14.66
N LEU A 123 -12.86 -23.32 14.21
CA LEU A 123 -14.07 -22.74 13.62
C LEU A 123 -14.51 -23.49 12.37
N LYS A 124 -13.56 -23.93 11.52
CA LYS A 124 -13.87 -24.74 10.33
C LYS A 124 -14.45 -26.10 10.70
N SER A 125 -13.98 -26.73 11.77
CA SER A 125 -14.56 -27.98 12.28
C SER A 125 -15.97 -27.77 12.81
N LEU A 126 -16.16 -26.76 13.67
CA LEU A 126 -17.47 -26.42 14.26
C LEU A 126 -18.50 -26.03 13.20
N THR A 127 -18.11 -25.28 12.17
CA THR A 127 -19.02 -24.92 11.07
C THR A 127 -19.46 -26.15 10.26
N LYS A 128 -18.55 -27.10 10.02
CA LYS A 128 -18.88 -28.39 9.38
C LYS A 128 -19.80 -29.25 10.23
N GLU A 129 -19.63 -29.25 11.55
CA GLU A 129 -20.54 -29.96 12.45
C GLU A 129 -21.92 -29.30 12.49
N ASN A 130 -21.97 -27.97 12.59
CA ASN A 130 -23.22 -27.21 12.52
C ASN A 130 -23.97 -27.43 11.21
N SER A 131 -23.27 -27.56 10.06
CA SER A 131 -23.94 -27.88 8.79
C SER A 131 -24.51 -29.29 8.78
N ARG A 132 -23.83 -30.28 9.39
CA ARG A 132 -24.37 -31.64 9.54
C ARG A 132 -25.64 -31.69 10.39
N ILE A 133 -25.73 -30.86 11.43
CA ILE A 133 -26.91 -30.79 12.30
C ILE A 133 -28.09 -30.07 11.60
N LYS A 134 -27.78 -29.12 10.70
CA LYS A 134 -28.78 -28.30 10.00
C LYS A 134 -29.38 -28.93 8.75
N GLU A 135 -28.82 -30.03 8.23
CA GLU A 135 -29.42 -30.82 7.17
C GLU A 135 -30.32 -31.89 7.82
N PRO A 136 -31.65 -31.68 7.92
CA PRO A 136 -32.54 -32.73 8.41
C PRO A 136 -32.60 -33.87 7.39
N PHE A 137 -32.76 -35.10 7.90
CA PHE A 137 -33.07 -36.29 7.11
C PHE A 137 -34.31 -36.09 6.21
#